data_AF-A0A1F5BCW7-F1
#
_entry.id   AF-A0A1F5BCW7-F1
#
_cell.length_a   1.000
_cell.length_b   1.000
_cell.length_c   1.000
_cell.angle_alpha   90.00
_cell.angle_beta   90.00
_cell.angle_gamma   90.00
#
_symmetry.space_group_name_H-M   'P 1'
#
loop_
_entity.id
_entity.type
_entity.pdbx_description
1 polymer ?
#
loop_
_entity_poly.entity_id
_entity_poly.type
_entity_poly.pdbx_seq_one_letter_code
_entity_poly.pdbx_strand_id
1 'polypeptide(L)'
;MRTREFEAVVTLDDRGETLPSQTALLIAEEKVTASLRIYGPGPEPKRGRLFLRAAVRRPLALKWKDPFAVLDTQKRERIGRGAVLNPGLPEEEKAKKEVDWDLLLALSGDEMDMLAALCRKRGTSGLHEREIVEFCDLSEERLLHWGEKLEEEGKVKILSFSPLHLIYRESFDHLGEKILAYLEQSHEKQPAQNGVLLERIKKRFGVSDKVLRLAVKTLEKAGKVRQAGQRLMLPSHEVALSAQEQKILQKLEEMCYRGEFKSVSLEEIRRQFRLSRDRLEKLLSLLTERKKVIQGPEGLFIHSLWLDDVVDRVRALEKKEMTVAEFKALTGLSRKYAIPLLELLDQMGVTRRRGSVREIL
;
A
#
# COMPACT_ATOMS: atom_id res chain seq x y z
N MET A 1 20.82 10.06 14.92
CA MET A 1 19.71 10.58 15.77
C MET A 1 20.26 11.07 17.11
N ARG A 2 19.62 12.03 17.83
CA ARG A 2 20.01 12.39 19.22
C ARG A 2 19.10 11.74 20.26
N THR A 3 19.65 10.98 21.19
CA THR A 3 18.88 10.25 22.20
C THR A 3 19.45 10.39 23.61
N ARG A 4 18.60 10.25 24.64
CA ARG A 4 19.01 10.14 26.05
C ARG A 4 19.04 8.70 26.54
N GLU A 5 18.47 7.78 25.79
CA GLU A 5 18.41 6.36 26.14
C GLU A 5 18.70 5.50 24.93
N PHE A 6 19.49 4.46 25.12
CA PHE A 6 19.78 3.49 24.06
C PHE A 6 19.95 2.10 24.65
N GLU A 7 19.72 1.09 23.81
CA GLU A 7 20.00 -0.30 24.15
C GLU A 7 21.30 -0.72 23.50
N ALA A 8 22.07 -1.53 24.21
CA ALA A 8 23.41 -1.91 23.82
C ALA A 8 23.74 -3.33 24.26
N VAL A 9 24.78 -3.86 23.61
CA VAL A 9 25.48 -5.06 24.07
C VAL A 9 26.85 -4.66 24.56
N VAL A 10 27.29 -5.25 25.67
CA VAL A 10 28.61 -5.08 26.25
C VAL A 10 29.27 -6.44 26.44
N THR A 11 30.55 -6.52 26.12
CA THR A 11 31.42 -7.62 26.48
C THR A 11 32.38 -7.13 27.56
N LEU A 12 32.34 -7.75 28.74
CA LEU A 12 33.22 -7.44 29.85
C LEU A 12 34.61 -8.03 29.62
N ASP A 13 35.64 -7.26 29.99
CA ASP A 13 37.00 -7.76 30.07
C ASP A 13 37.03 -8.76 31.26
N ASP A 14 37.80 -9.86 31.19
CA ASP A 14 37.80 -11.01 32.15
C ASP A 14 37.96 -10.67 33.65
N ARG A 15 38.14 -9.39 34.01
CA ARG A 15 38.26 -8.86 35.36
C ARG A 15 36.98 -8.26 35.94
N GLY A 16 35.90 -8.14 35.16
CA GLY A 16 34.61 -7.61 35.60
C GLY A 16 33.51 -8.67 35.53
N GLU A 17 33.14 -9.29 36.66
CA GLU A 17 32.03 -10.26 36.69
C GLU A 17 30.65 -9.58 36.73
N THR A 18 30.59 -8.30 37.10
CA THR A 18 29.35 -7.54 37.25
C THR A 18 29.52 -6.09 36.84
N LEU A 19 28.52 -5.54 36.14
CA LEU A 19 28.44 -4.10 35.86
C LEU A 19 27.68 -3.37 36.98
N PRO A 20 28.20 -2.24 37.50
CA PRO A 20 27.44 -1.40 38.42
C PRO A 20 26.24 -0.75 37.71
N SER A 21 25.18 -0.45 38.47
CA SER A 21 23.98 0.22 37.95
C SER A 21 24.22 1.64 37.46
N GLN A 22 25.35 2.25 37.80
CA GLN A 22 25.79 3.54 37.28
C GLN A 22 27.27 3.47 36.94
N THR A 23 27.63 3.89 35.74
CA THR A 23 29.01 3.84 35.25
C THR A 23 29.36 5.02 34.36
N ALA A 24 30.66 5.19 34.05
CA ALA A 24 31.11 6.09 33.01
C ALA A 24 31.30 5.33 31.70
N LEU A 25 30.71 5.84 30.63
CA LEU A 25 30.91 5.38 29.27
C LEU A 25 31.83 6.36 28.54
N LEU A 26 32.76 5.84 27.75
CA LEU A 26 33.54 6.61 26.80
C LEU A 26 32.95 6.39 25.40
N ILE A 27 32.27 7.42 24.87
CA ILE A 27 31.56 7.39 23.59
C ILE A 27 32.11 8.52 22.74
N ALA A 28 32.64 8.23 21.55
CA ALA A 28 33.25 9.24 20.68
C ALA A 28 34.23 10.19 21.41
N GLU A 29 35.10 9.61 22.26
CA GLU A 29 36.08 10.33 23.10
C GLU A 29 35.49 11.20 24.22
N GLU A 30 34.17 11.29 24.34
CA GLU A 30 33.49 11.97 25.44
C GLU A 30 33.18 10.99 26.59
N LYS A 31 33.54 11.39 27.81
CA LYS A 31 33.19 10.65 29.02
C LYS A 31 31.81 11.07 29.51
N VAL A 32 30.87 10.13 29.52
CA VAL A 32 29.47 10.36 29.90
C VAL A 32 29.07 9.42 31.03
N THR A 33 28.48 9.96 32.08
CA THR A 33 27.89 9.13 33.15
C THR A 33 26.53 8.59 32.69
N ALA A 34 26.37 7.27 32.75
CA ALA A 34 25.16 6.56 32.37
C ALA A 34 24.60 5.72 33.53
N SER A 35 23.28 5.70 33.66
CA SER A 35 22.55 4.75 34.48
C SER A 35 22.23 3.52 33.63
N LEU A 36 22.60 2.33 34.10
CA LEU A 36 22.44 1.08 33.38
C LEU A 36 21.30 0.25 33.98
N ARG A 37 20.39 -0.21 33.11
CA ARG A 37 19.47 -1.30 33.40
C ARG A 37 19.95 -2.53 32.66
N ILE A 38 20.52 -3.49 33.40
CA ILE A 38 21.05 -4.73 32.83
C ILE A 38 19.89 -5.69 32.59
N TYR A 39 19.76 -6.19 31.37
CA TYR A 39 18.77 -7.19 31.01
C TYR A 39 19.27 -8.62 31.26
N GLY A 40 20.58 -8.82 31.20
CA GLY A 40 21.23 -10.12 31.39
C GLY A 40 22.01 -10.57 30.15
N PRO A 41 22.47 -11.83 30.09
CA PRO A 41 23.28 -12.34 28.98
C PRO A 41 22.49 -12.61 27.69
N GLY A 42 21.16 -12.42 27.73
CA GLY A 42 20.24 -12.81 26.68
C GLY A 42 19.87 -14.30 26.74
N PRO A 43 18.93 -14.75 25.89
CA PRO A 43 18.50 -16.14 25.85
C PRO A 43 19.60 -17.10 25.37
N GLU A 44 20.58 -16.59 24.61
CA GLU A 44 21.77 -17.34 24.19
C GLU A 44 23.02 -16.76 24.88
N PRO A 45 23.37 -17.22 26.09
CA PRO A 45 24.47 -16.64 26.85
C PRO A 45 25.82 -16.90 26.17
N LYS A 46 26.60 -15.84 25.97
CA LYS A 46 28.03 -15.90 25.61
C LYS A 46 28.85 -15.37 26.77
N ARG A 47 30.02 -15.94 27.03
CA ARG A 47 30.88 -15.55 28.15
C ARG A 47 31.16 -14.05 28.12
N GLY A 48 30.88 -13.36 29.23
CA GLY A 48 31.11 -11.92 29.40
C GLY A 48 30.16 -11.00 28.63
N ARG A 49 29.22 -11.52 27.82
CA ARG A 49 28.26 -10.72 27.05
C ARG A 49 27.03 -10.39 27.88
N LEU A 50 26.67 -9.11 27.93
CA LEU A 50 25.48 -8.59 28.60
C LEU A 50 24.73 -7.62 27.69
N PHE A 51 23.39 -7.71 27.70
CA PHE A 51 22.50 -6.74 27.11
C PHE A 51 22.01 -5.78 28.18
N LEU A 52 21.91 -4.50 27.83
CA LEU A 52 21.52 -3.45 28.75
C LEU A 52 20.83 -2.28 28.04
N ARG A 53 20.15 -1.47 28.84
CA ARG A 53 19.73 -0.11 28.49
C ARG A 53 20.55 0.89 29.26
N ALA A 54 21.09 1.87 28.56
CA ALA A 54 21.83 2.98 29.14
C ALA A 54 21.01 4.26 29.04
N ALA A 55 20.89 5.00 30.14
CA ALA A 55 20.28 6.31 30.20
C ALA A 55 21.33 7.37 30.56
N VAL A 56 21.42 8.42 29.76
CA VAL A 56 22.38 9.51 29.90
C VAL A 56 21.67 10.84 30.11
N ARG A 57 22.32 11.77 30.84
CA ARG A 57 21.70 13.07 31.17
C ARG A 57 21.55 14.00 29.95
N ARG A 58 22.52 13.99 29.05
CA ARG A 58 22.55 14.84 27.85
C ARG A 58 22.31 14.00 26.60
N PRO A 59 21.50 14.46 25.63
CA PRO A 59 21.28 13.72 24.40
C PRO A 59 22.58 13.54 23.59
N LEU A 60 22.90 12.29 23.25
CA LEU A 60 24.04 11.90 22.44
C LEU A 60 23.60 11.61 21.01
N ALA A 61 24.43 11.98 20.03
CA ALA A 61 24.25 11.57 18.65
C ALA A 61 24.78 10.15 18.50
N LEU A 62 23.88 9.17 18.39
CA LEU A 62 24.23 7.75 18.30
C LEU A 62 23.62 7.11 17.05
N LYS A 63 24.32 6.10 16.53
CA LYS A 63 23.91 5.21 15.46
C LYS A 63 24.11 3.74 15.87
N TRP A 64 23.47 2.85 15.14
CA TRP A 64 23.68 1.41 15.25
C TRP A 64 25.16 1.06 15.06
N LYS A 65 25.64 0.19 15.95
CA LYS A 65 27.03 -0.26 16.08
C LYS A 65 28.07 0.80 16.44
N ASP A 66 27.64 1.99 16.88
CA ASP A 66 28.58 2.94 17.48
C ASP A 66 29.31 2.29 18.66
N PRO A 67 30.66 2.26 18.65
CA PRO A 67 31.43 1.62 19.69
C PRO A 67 31.52 2.53 20.92
N PHE A 68 31.57 1.91 22.09
CA PHE A 68 31.88 2.61 23.34
C PHE A 68 32.68 1.73 24.30
N ALA A 69 33.38 2.37 25.23
CA ALA A 69 34.07 1.67 26.31
C ALA A 69 33.33 1.89 27.64
N VAL A 70 33.29 0.85 28.47
CA VAL A 70 32.80 0.95 29.84
C VAL A 70 33.99 1.14 30.76
N LEU A 71 33.94 2.16 31.61
CA LEU A 71 35.01 2.52 32.53
C LEU A 71 34.62 2.21 33.97
N ASP A 72 35.56 1.71 34.76
CA ASP A 72 35.42 1.60 36.20
C ASP A 72 35.26 2.99 36.83
N THR A 73 34.26 3.15 37.69
CA THR A 73 33.95 4.44 38.33
C THR A 73 35.01 4.88 39.34
N GLN A 74 35.75 3.94 39.94
CA GLN A 74 36.78 4.19 40.94
C GLN A 74 38.17 4.25 40.31
N LYS A 75 38.53 3.24 39.52
CA LYS A 75 39.89 3.06 38.97
C LYS A 75 40.12 3.82 37.67
N ARG A 76 39.06 4.28 36.99
CA ARG A 76 39.11 4.92 35.66
C ARG A 76 39.74 4.04 34.57
N GLU A 77 39.82 2.74 34.80
CA GLU A 77 40.30 1.75 33.84
C GLU A 77 39.14 1.24 32.98
N ARG A 78 39.42 0.74 31.78
CA ARG A 78 38.40 0.08 30.96
C ARG A 78 38.09 -1.30 31.54
N ILE A 79 36.81 -1.59 31.71
CA ILE A 79 36.30 -2.87 32.21
C ILE A 79 35.46 -3.64 31.18
N GLY A 80 35.19 -3.03 30.02
CA GLY A 80 34.51 -3.70 28.91
C GLY A 80 34.36 -2.81 27.70
N ARG A 81 33.87 -3.40 26.62
CA ARG A 81 33.56 -2.74 25.35
C ARG A 81 32.12 -3.02 24.97
N GLY A 82 31.44 -2.02 24.43
CA GLY A 82 30.08 -2.18 23.96
C GLY A 82 29.85 -1.60 22.59
N ALA A 83 28.71 -1.98 22.02
CA ALA A 83 28.19 -1.44 20.77
C ALA A 83 26.73 -1.06 20.98
N VAL A 84 26.35 0.11 20.48
CA VAL A 84 24.95 0.56 20.47
C VAL A 84 24.16 -0.36 19.53
N LEU A 85 23.08 -0.97 20.02
CA LEU A 85 22.20 -1.81 19.20
C LEU A 85 20.96 -1.04 18.77
N ASN A 86 20.33 -0.34 19.70
CA ASN A 86 19.15 0.46 19.43
C ASN A 86 19.41 1.87 19.98
N PRO A 87 19.84 2.85 19.16
CA PRO A 87 19.96 4.24 19.60
C PRO A 87 18.59 4.84 20.02
N GLY A 88 17.49 4.12 19.79
CA GLY A 88 16.11 4.56 19.99
C GLY A 88 15.41 4.75 18.65
N LEU A 89 14.08 4.71 18.63
CA LEU A 89 13.29 5.27 17.54
C LEU A 89 12.54 6.50 18.07
N PRO A 90 12.42 7.59 17.29
CA PRO A 90 11.82 8.85 17.75
C PRO A 90 10.40 8.75 18.34
N GLU A 91 9.67 7.66 18.07
CA GLU A 91 8.25 7.49 18.44
C GLU A 91 8.01 6.64 19.70
N GLU A 92 9.04 6.20 20.42
CA GLU A 92 8.84 5.37 21.63
C GLU A 92 8.54 6.21 22.88
N GLU A 93 7.31 6.73 22.97
CA GLU A 93 6.86 7.49 24.16
C GLU A 93 6.66 6.63 25.42
N LYS A 94 6.71 5.30 25.34
CA LYS A 94 6.58 4.43 26.52
C LYS A 94 7.47 3.19 26.41
N ALA A 95 8.47 3.10 27.30
CA ALA A 95 9.21 1.86 27.51
C ALA A 95 8.22 0.74 27.92
N LYS A 96 8.08 -0.28 27.07
CA LYS A 96 7.45 -1.54 27.50
C LYS A 96 8.23 -2.08 28.71
N LYS A 97 7.53 -2.70 29.67
CA LYS A 97 8.18 -3.28 30.87
C LYS A 97 9.12 -4.43 30.52
N GLU A 98 8.82 -5.14 29.43
CA GLU A 98 9.54 -6.30 28.92
C GLU A 98 10.52 -5.95 27.80
N VAL A 99 11.64 -6.68 27.77
CA VAL A 99 12.71 -6.55 26.80
C VAL A 99 12.33 -7.27 25.51
N ASP A 100 12.47 -6.60 24.37
CA ASP A 100 12.27 -7.20 23.04
C ASP A 100 13.54 -7.95 22.62
N TRP A 101 13.67 -9.20 23.07
CA TRP A 101 14.84 -10.02 22.79
C TRP A 101 15.02 -10.32 21.31
N ASP A 102 13.94 -10.57 20.58
CA ASP A 102 13.97 -10.79 19.13
C ASP A 102 14.64 -9.60 18.41
N LEU A 103 14.21 -8.37 18.75
CA LEU A 103 14.79 -7.16 18.21
C LEU A 103 16.27 -7.03 18.58
N LEU A 104 16.62 -7.15 19.86
CA LEU A 104 18.00 -6.95 20.31
C LEU A 104 18.97 -7.98 19.72
N LEU A 105 18.55 -9.24 19.59
CA LEU A 105 19.36 -10.27 18.98
C LEU A 105 19.57 -10.00 17.49
N ALA A 106 18.52 -9.64 16.75
CA ALA A 106 18.65 -9.28 15.34
C ALA A 106 19.53 -8.03 15.14
N LEU A 107 19.39 -7.01 16.00
CA LEU A 107 20.26 -5.82 15.96
C LEU A 107 21.72 -6.15 16.32
N SER A 108 21.97 -7.23 17.06
CA SER A 108 23.33 -7.71 17.33
C SER A 108 23.96 -8.49 16.18
N GLY A 109 23.16 -8.84 15.15
CA GLY A 109 23.57 -9.53 13.94
C GLY A 109 24.21 -8.62 12.89
N ASP A 110 23.99 -8.95 11.62
CA ASP A 110 24.53 -8.20 10.49
C ASP A 110 23.59 -7.05 10.04
N GLU A 111 23.93 -6.43 8.91
CA GLU A 111 23.16 -5.31 8.34
C GLU A 111 21.78 -5.76 7.83
N MET A 112 21.69 -6.98 7.30
CA MET A 112 20.47 -7.54 6.76
C MET A 112 19.50 -7.91 7.90
N ASP A 113 20.02 -8.51 8.97
CA ASP A 113 19.25 -8.80 10.19
C ASP A 113 18.69 -7.52 10.82
N MET A 114 19.52 -6.48 10.93
CA MET A 114 19.11 -5.17 11.43
C MET A 114 17.97 -4.59 10.59
N LEU A 115 18.14 -4.55 9.26
CA LEU A 115 17.15 -3.98 8.36
C LEU A 115 15.82 -4.74 8.41
N ALA A 116 15.87 -6.07 8.45
CA ALA A 116 14.69 -6.92 8.61
C ALA A 116 13.97 -6.66 9.93
N ALA A 117 14.72 -6.53 11.03
CA ALA A 117 14.16 -6.26 12.36
C ALA A 117 13.49 -4.88 12.43
N LEU A 118 14.09 -3.85 11.84
CA LEU A 118 13.47 -2.52 11.73
C LEU A 118 12.18 -2.56 10.91
N CYS A 119 12.17 -3.29 9.79
CA CYS A 119 10.97 -3.46 8.98
C CYS A 119 9.86 -4.16 9.79
N ARG A 120 10.18 -5.27 10.47
CA ARG A 120 9.23 -6.00 11.33
C ARG A 120 8.65 -5.10 12.42
N LYS A 121 9.49 -4.27 13.04
CA LYS A 121 9.09 -3.32 14.08
C LYS A 121 8.17 -2.21 13.55
N ARG A 122 8.42 -1.70 12.34
CA ARG A 122 7.55 -0.69 11.69
C ARG A 122 6.25 -1.28 11.15
N GLY A 123 6.22 -2.57 10.79
CA GLY A 123 5.03 -3.26 10.33
C GLY A 123 4.40 -2.59 9.10
N THR A 124 3.10 -2.26 9.17
CA THR A 124 2.34 -1.69 8.05
C THR A 124 2.61 -0.20 7.79
N SER A 125 3.28 0.50 8.71
CA SER A 125 3.69 1.89 8.48
C SER A 125 4.76 1.99 7.39
N GLY A 126 5.54 0.92 7.22
CA GLY A 126 6.71 0.91 6.36
C GLY A 126 7.93 1.59 7.02
N LEU A 127 9.08 1.37 6.43
CA LEU A 127 10.36 1.92 6.85
C LEU A 127 10.95 2.73 5.70
N HIS A 128 11.07 4.05 5.90
CA HIS A 128 11.64 4.96 4.92
C HIS A 128 13.16 5.06 5.04
N GLU A 129 13.85 5.23 3.92
CA GLU A 129 15.31 5.38 3.82
C GLU A 129 15.87 6.38 4.84
N ARG A 130 15.23 7.54 4.98
CA ARG A 130 15.63 8.57 5.93
C ARG A 130 15.72 8.04 7.37
N GLU A 131 14.76 7.21 7.78
CA GLU A 131 14.74 6.62 9.12
C GLU A 131 15.87 5.62 9.30
N ILE A 132 16.20 4.87 8.24
CA ILE A 132 17.29 3.90 8.24
C ILE A 132 18.64 4.63 8.36
N VAL A 133 18.84 5.70 7.59
CA VAL A 133 20.07 6.52 7.60
C VAL A 133 20.22 7.30 8.91
N GLU A 134 19.11 7.69 9.56
CA GLU A 134 19.14 8.30 10.89
C GLU A 134 19.51 7.28 11.99
N PHE A 135 19.21 5.99 11.77
CA PHE A 135 19.47 4.87 12.68
C PHE A 135 20.86 4.25 12.50
N CYS A 136 21.38 4.11 11.28
CA CYS A 136 22.67 3.47 10.97
C CYS A 136 23.53 4.29 10.00
N ASP A 137 24.78 3.87 9.79
CA ASP A 137 25.73 4.54 8.87
C ASP A 137 25.97 3.70 7.61
N LEU A 138 24.89 3.44 6.87
CA LEU A 138 24.95 2.74 5.59
C LEU A 138 24.69 3.70 4.43
N SER A 139 25.39 3.50 3.31
CA SER A 139 25.14 4.22 2.07
C SER A 139 23.84 3.76 1.42
N GLU A 140 23.23 4.62 0.60
CA GLU A 140 22.02 4.32 -0.16
C GLU A 140 22.18 3.05 -1.02
N GLU A 141 23.33 2.87 -1.65
CA GLU A 141 23.65 1.67 -2.45
C GLU A 141 23.61 0.38 -1.62
N ARG A 142 24.17 0.40 -0.41
CA ARG A 142 24.16 -0.76 0.49
C ARG A 142 22.75 -1.03 1.03
N LEU A 143 21.99 0.02 1.33
CA LEU A 143 20.60 -0.11 1.76
C LEU A 143 19.72 -0.74 0.67
N LEU A 144 19.88 -0.27 -0.57
CA LEU A 144 19.18 -0.85 -1.70
C LEU A 144 19.55 -2.32 -1.89
N HIS A 145 20.85 -2.65 -1.89
CA HIS A 145 21.33 -4.03 -1.99
C HIS A 145 20.68 -4.97 -0.96
N TRP A 146 20.65 -4.58 0.31
CA TRP A 146 20.03 -5.39 1.36
C TRP A 146 18.50 -5.41 1.25
N GLY A 147 17.88 -4.31 0.82
CA GLY A 147 16.44 -4.27 0.54
C GLY A 147 16.03 -5.27 -0.54
N GLU A 148 16.80 -5.34 -1.63
CA GLU A 148 16.59 -6.31 -2.73
C GLU A 148 16.79 -7.75 -2.25
N LYS A 149 17.86 -8.03 -1.50
CA LYS A 149 18.10 -9.35 -0.91
C LYS A 149 16.95 -9.79 0.01
N LEU A 150 16.46 -8.90 0.86
CA LEU A 150 15.32 -9.19 1.74
C LEU A 150 14.01 -9.40 0.97
N GLU A 151 13.82 -8.71 -0.17
CA GLU A 151 12.67 -8.93 -1.03
C GLU A 151 12.74 -10.27 -1.77
N GLU A 152 13.93 -10.67 -2.24
CA GLU A 152 14.23 -11.99 -2.81
C GLU A 152 13.94 -13.12 -1.80
N GLU A 153 14.34 -12.96 -0.54
CA GLU A 153 14.04 -13.89 0.55
C GLU A 153 12.56 -13.86 1.00
N GLY A 154 11.75 -12.95 0.46
CA GLY A 154 10.35 -12.82 0.81
C GLY A 154 10.09 -12.22 2.20
N LYS A 155 11.09 -11.62 2.85
CA LYS A 155 10.92 -10.97 4.17
C LYS A 155 10.27 -9.61 4.07
N VAL A 156 10.54 -8.88 2.99
CA VAL A 156 9.99 -7.53 2.75
C VAL A 156 9.34 -7.41 1.37
N LYS A 157 8.73 -6.25 1.13
CA LYS A 157 8.40 -5.74 -0.21
C LYS A 157 8.96 -4.33 -0.36
N ILE A 158 9.47 -4.02 -1.56
CA ILE A 158 9.96 -2.69 -1.90
C ILE A 158 8.79 -1.85 -2.45
N LEU A 159 8.44 -0.77 -1.76
CA LEU A 159 7.42 0.20 -2.16
C LEU A 159 7.97 1.34 -3.02
N SER A 160 9.29 1.56 -2.96
CA SER A 160 10.02 2.59 -3.68
C SER A 160 11.51 2.24 -3.65
N PHE A 161 12.20 2.37 -4.78
CA PHE A 161 13.64 2.12 -4.88
C PHE A 161 14.47 3.37 -4.57
N SER A 162 13.95 4.57 -4.84
CA SER A 162 14.62 5.85 -4.55
C SER A 162 13.59 6.95 -4.26
N PRO A 163 13.60 7.55 -3.05
CA PRO A 163 14.24 7.02 -1.85
C PRO A 163 13.67 5.63 -1.51
N LEU A 164 14.50 4.78 -0.90
CA LEU A 164 14.10 3.42 -0.49
C LEU A 164 12.92 3.46 0.48
N HIS A 165 11.94 2.59 0.26
CA HIS A 165 10.82 2.42 1.17
C HIS A 165 10.44 0.95 1.23
N LEU A 166 10.61 0.35 2.40
CA LEU A 166 10.37 -1.07 2.63
C LEU A 166 9.11 -1.28 3.47
N ILE A 167 8.43 -2.40 3.27
CA ILE A 167 7.38 -2.87 4.17
C ILE A 167 7.60 -4.34 4.51
N TYR A 168 7.40 -4.71 5.76
CA TYR A 168 7.53 -6.10 6.19
C TYR A 168 6.42 -6.96 5.59
N ARG A 169 6.80 -8.10 4.98
CA ARG A 169 5.88 -8.90 4.17
C ARG A 169 4.73 -9.47 4.99
N GLU A 170 5.01 -10.11 6.12
CA GLU A 170 3.95 -10.72 6.94
C GLU A 170 2.94 -9.68 7.44
N SER A 171 3.42 -8.48 7.81
CA SER A 171 2.55 -7.37 8.20
C SER A 171 1.66 -6.89 7.04
N PHE A 172 2.22 -6.84 5.83
CA PHE A 172 1.47 -6.48 4.62
C PHE A 172 0.44 -7.56 4.25
N ASP A 173 0.79 -8.83 4.33
CA ASP A 173 -0.12 -9.93 4.00
C ASP A 173 -1.27 -10.02 5.02
N HIS A 174 -0.95 -9.86 6.30
CA HIS A 174 -1.94 -9.80 7.37
C HIS A 174 -2.86 -8.57 7.28
N LEU A 175 -2.37 -7.43 6.75
CA LEU A 175 -3.23 -6.29 6.39
C LEU A 175 -4.25 -6.70 5.32
N GLY A 176 -3.84 -7.47 4.31
CA GLY A 176 -4.74 -8.00 3.29
C GLY A 176 -5.88 -8.85 3.88
N GLU A 177 -5.55 -9.76 4.79
CA GLU A 177 -6.53 -10.57 5.54
C GLU A 177 -7.50 -9.70 6.34
N LYS A 178 -6.97 -8.71 7.06
CA LYS A 178 -7.78 -7.75 7.83
C LYS A 178 -8.73 -6.94 6.95
N ILE A 179 -8.29 -6.54 5.76
CA ILE A 179 -9.14 -5.85 4.79
C ILE A 179 -10.29 -6.76 4.35
N LEU A 180 -10.03 -8.03 4.02
CA LEU A 180 -11.07 -8.99 3.62
C LEU A 180 -12.11 -9.19 4.72
N ALA A 181 -11.67 -9.48 5.94
CA ALA A 181 -12.56 -9.63 7.10
C ALA A 181 -13.39 -8.37 7.37
N TYR A 182 -12.80 -7.19 7.14
CA TYR A 182 -13.52 -5.93 7.27
C TYR A 182 -14.58 -5.71 6.18
N LEU A 183 -14.32 -6.16 4.95
CA LEU A 183 -15.29 -6.14 3.87
C LEU A 183 -16.46 -7.09 4.17
N GLU A 184 -16.18 -8.33 4.60
CA GLU A 184 -17.19 -9.31 5.02
C GLU A 184 -18.13 -8.71 6.08
N GLN A 185 -17.57 -8.20 7.17
CA GLN A 185 -18.35 -7.58 8.24
C GLN A 185 -19.14 -6.35 7.76
N SER A 186 -18.58 -5.56 6.85
CA SER A 186 -19.25 -4.37 6.32
C SER A 186 -20.43 -4.74 5.43
N HIS A 187 -20.30 -5.81 4.64
CA HIS A 187 -21.34 -6.32 3.75
C HIS A 187 -22.50 -6.95 4.52
N GLU A 188 -22.22 -7.71 5.59
CA GLU A 188 -23.27 -8.24 6.47
C GLU A 188 -24.07 -7.12 7.15
N LYS A 189 -23.39 -6.08 7.63
CA LYS A 189 -24.04 -4.96 8.31
C LYS A 189 -24.78 -4.04 7.35
N GLN A 190 -24.32 -3.91 6.11
CA GLN A 190 -24.87 -2.98 5.12
C GLN A 190 -24.99 -3.64 3.74
N PRO A 191 -25.86 -4.67 3.56
CA PRO A 191 -25.93 -5.44 2.32
C PRO A 191 -26.27 -4.60 1.07
N ALA A 192 -27.01 -3.50 1.27
CA ALA A 192 -27.41 -2.59 0.20
C ALA A 192 -26.28 -1.67 -0.31
N GLN A 193 -25.13 -1.61 0.36
CA GLN A 193 -23.99 -0.79 -0.05
C GLN A 193 -23.11 -1.53 -1.07
N ASN A 194 -22.68 -0.80 -2.09
CA ASN A 194 -21.81 -1.30 -3.16
C ASN A 194 -20.34 -1.27 -2.74
N GLY A 195 -20.00 -2.03 -1.69
CA GLY A 195 -18.67 -2.05 -1.13
C GLY A 195 -18.32 -0.85 -0.25
N VAL A 196 -17.08 -0.88 0.24
CA VAL A 196 -16.54 0.06 1.23
C VAL A 196 -15.60 1.06 0.56
N LEU A 197 -15.72 2.35 0.92
CA LEU A 197 -14.82 3.40 0.40
C LEU A 197 -13.36 3.15 0.81
N LEU A 198 -12.42 3.31 -0.13
CA LEU A 198 -10.99 3.16 0.11
C LEU A 198 -10.48 4.08 1.23
N GLU A 199 -10.95 5.33 1.28
CA GLU A 199 -10.60 6.26 2.37
C GLU A 199 -11.05 5.77 3.75
N ARG A 200 -12.18 5.03 3.82
CA ARG A 200 -12.64 4.40 5.06
C ARG A 200 -11.73 3.25 5.48
N ILE A 201 -11.29 2.43 4.52
CA ILE A 201 -10.32 1.34 4.74
C ILE A 201 -8.98 1.92 5.22
N LYS A 202 -8.46 2.94 4.52
CA LYS A 202 -7.24 3.67 4.86
C LYS A 202 -7.27 4.17 6.30
N LYS A 203 -8.33 4.92 6.67
CA LYS A 203 -8.50 5.46 8.02
C LYS A 203 -8.67 4.35 9.07
N ARG A 204 -9.37 3.26 8.75
CA ARG A 204 -9.59 2.12 9.65
C ARG A 204 -8.28 1.43 10.03
N PHE A 205 -7.36 1.26 9.08
CA PHE A 205 -6.11 0.54 9.29
C PHE A 205 -4.89 1.46 9.50
N GLY A 206 -5.06 2.78 9.39
CA GLY A 206 -3.98 3.75 9.62
C GLY A 206 -2.82 3.61 8.63
N VAL A 207 -3.08 3.13 7.42
CA VAL A 207 -2.04 2.85 6.41
C VAL A 207 -1.87 4.01 5.43
N SER A 208 -0.67 4.11 4.86
CA SER A 208 -0.42 5.06 3.78
C SER A 208 -1.20 4.69 2.52
N ASP A 209 -1.45 5.69 1.67
CA ASP A 209 -2.14 5.53 0.40
C ASP A 209 -1.37 4.63 -0.58
N LYS A 210 -0.02 4.66 -0.54
CA LYS A 210 0.82 3.74 -1.32
C LYS A 210 0.65 2.28 -0.86
N VAL A 211 0.66 2.03 0.46
CA VAL A 211 0.45 0.69 1.02
C VAL A 211 -0.95 0.17 0.68
N LEU A 212 -1.98 1.01 0.84
CA LEU A 212 -3.35 0.62 0.51
C LEU A 212 -3.51 0.26 -0.96
N ARG A 213 -2.99 1.08 -1.89
CA ARG A 213 -3.03 0.77 -3.33
C ARG A 213 -2.36 -0.55 -3.65
N LEU A 214 -1.19 -0.83 -3.06
CA LEU A 214 -0.51 -2.09 -3.30
C LEU A 214 -1.30 -3.29 -2.74
N ALA A 215 -1.89 -3.15 -1.56
CA ALA A 215 -2.74 -4.17 -0.95
C ALA A 215 -3.97 -4.46 -1.83
N VAL A 216 -4.67 -3.42 -2.28
CA VAL A 216 -5.83 -3.55 -3.19
C VAL A 216 -5.42 -4.25 -4.47
N LYS A 217 -4.39 -3.77 -5.17
CA LYS A 217 -3.90 -4.38 -6.41
C LYS A 217 -3.48 -5.85 -6.22
N THR A 218 -2.88 -6.19 -5.07
CA THR A 218 -2.49 -7.56 -4.73
C THR A 218 -3.73 -8.45 -4.55
N LEU A 219 -4.74 -7.98 -3.81
CA LEU A 219 -5.99 -8.70 -3.58
C LEU A 219 -6.82 -8.84 -4.88
N GLU A 220 -6.86 -7.80 -5.72
CA GLU A 220 -7.53 -7.83 -7.02
C GLU A 220 -6.89 -8.84 -7.96
N LYS A 221 -5.55 -8.84 -8.08
CA LYS A 221 -4.81 -9.83 -8.87
C LYS A 221 -5.05 -11.26 -8.37
N ALA A 222 -5.22 -11.44 -7.07
CA ALA A 222 -5.58 -12.72 -6.46
C ALA A 222 -7.07 -13.07 -6.60
N GLY A 223 -7.89 -12.22 -7.24
CA GLY A 223 -9.32 -12.42 -7.39
C GLY A 223 -10.10 -12.37 -6.08
N LYS A 224 -9.53 -11.82 -5.00
CA LYS A 224 -10.14 -11.79 -3.67
C LYS A 224 -11.02 -10.58 -3.42
N VAL A 225 -10.92 -9.54 -4.26
CA VAL A 225 -11.73 -8.32 -4.22
C VAL A 225 -12.01 -7.79 -5.62
N ARG A 226 -13.04 -6.97 -5.76
CA ARG A 226 -13.35 -6.13 -6.93
C ARG A 226 -13.32 -4.67 -6.50
N GLN A 227 -12.74 -3.80 -7.34
CA GLN A 227 -12.80 -2.36 -7.15
C GLN A 227 -13.74 -1.71 -8.18
N ALA A 228 -14.63 -0.85 -7.71
CA ALA A 228 -15.50 0.00 -8.53
C ALA A 228 -15.29 1.46 -8.12
N GLY A 229 -14.55 2.22 -8.93
CA GLY A 229 -14.16 3.60 -8.58
C GLY A 229 -13.37 3.64 -7.26
N GLN A 230 -13.88 4.37 -6.26
CA GLN A 230 -13.26 4.46 -4.93
C GLN A 230 -13.81 3.44 -3.92
N ARG A 231 -14.52 2.40 -4.37
CA ARG A 231 -15.11 1.38 -3.50
C ARG A 231 -14.50 0.01 -3.76
N LEU A 232 -14.31 -0.73 -2.68
CA LEU A 232 -13.78 -2.10 -2.68
C LEU A 232 -14.84 -3.06 -2.14
N MET A 233 -15.01 -4.21 -2.78
CA MET A 233 -15.98 -5.23 -2.37
C MET A 233 -15.44 -6.64 -2.60
N LEU A 234 -15.96 -7.61 -1.85
CA LEU A 234 -15.76 -9.03 -2.13
C LEU A 234 -16.37 -9.40 -3.50
N PRO A 235 -15.76 -10.35 -4.24
CA PRO A 235 -16.26 -10.79 -5.53
C PRO A 235 -17.67 -11.34 -5.46
N SER A 236 -18.00 -12.05 -4.38
CA SER A 236 -19.31 -12.64 -4.11
C SER A 236 -20.38 -11.64 -3.66
N HIS A 237 -20.00 -10.38 -3.37
CA HIS A 237 -20.97 -9.39 -2.92
C HIS A 237 -21.77 -8.86 -4.11
N GLU A 238 -23.02 -9.31 -4.19
CA GLU A 238 -24.01 -8.72 -5.07
C GLU A 238 -24.95 -7.83 -4.26
N VAL A 239 -25.02 -6.56 -4.62
CA VAL A 239 -25.98 -5.66 -3.99
C VAL A 239 -27.37 -6.02 -4.50
N ALA A 240 -28.18 -6.63 -3.64
CA ALA A 240 -29.59 -6.85 -3.92
C ALA A 240 -30.25 -5.50 -4.24
N LEU A 241 -30.77 -5.36 -5.46
CA LEU A 241 -31.53 -4.19 -5.87
C LEU A 241 -32.92 -4.28 -5.26
N SER A 242 -33.40 -3.17 -4.68
CA SER A 242 -34.81 -3.06 -4.34
C SER A 242 -35.68 -3.20 -5.59
N ALA A 243 -36.95 -3.59 -5.43
CA ALA A 243 -37.89 -3.68 -6.56
C ALA A 243 -37.99 -2.36 -7.35
N GLN A 244 -37.83 -1.22 -6.67
CA GLN A 244 -37.77 0.09 -7.31
C GLN A 244 -36.49 0.26 -8.13
N GLU A 245 -35.32 -0.07 -7.56
CA GLU A 245 -34.04 0.00 -8.28
C GLU A 245 -34.00 -0.95 -9.46
N GLN A 246 -34.60 -2.15 -9.38
CA GLN A 246 -34.71 -3.07 -10.52
C GLN A 246 -35.50 -2.44 -11.67
N LYS A 247 -36.63 -1.79 -11.37
CA LYS A 247 -37.42 -1.06 -12.38
C LYS A 247 -36.64 0.10 -12.99
N ILE A 248 -35.87 0.84 -12.19
CA ILE A 248 -35.04 1.93 -12.71
C ILE A 248 -33.90 1.37 -13.57
N LEU A 249 -33.25 0.30 -13.13
CA LEU A 249 -32.18 -0.37 -13.89
C LEU A 249 -32.67 -0.81 -15.28
N GLN A 250 -33.84 -1.44 -15.33
CA GLN A 250 -34.46 -1.86 -16.60
C GLN A 250 -34.77 -0.67 -17.50
N LYS A 251 -35.29 0.44 -16.94
CA LYS A 251 -35.51 1.67 -17.70
C LYS A 251 -34.21 2.30 -18.20
N LEU A 252 -33.14 2.27 -17.41
CA LEU A 252 -31.83 2.77 -17.86
C LEU A 252 -31.28 1.91 -19.01
N GLU A 253 -31.42 0.58 -18.94
CA GLU A 253 -31.06 -0.34 -20.04
C GLU A 253 -31.87 -0.01 -21.31
N GLU A 254 -33.18 0.16 -21.19
CA GLU A 254 -34.08 0.53 -22.31
C GLU A 254 -33.73 1.89 -22.92
N MET A 255 -33.48 2.91 -22.09
CA MET A 255 -33.04 4.23 -22.54
C MET A 255 -31.70 4.15 -23.28
N CYS A 256 -30.78 3.31 -22.82
CA CYS A 256 -29.49 3.09 -23.47
C CYS A 256 -29.67 2.39 -24.82
N TYR A 257 -30.53 1.36 -24.87
CA TYR A 257 -30.88 0.64 -26.10
C TYR A 257 -31.52 1.55 -27.15
N ARG A 258 -32.43 2.44 -26.73
CA ARG A 258 -33.06 3.44 -27.61
C ARG A 258 -32.14 4.60 -27.99
N GLY A 259 -30.93 4.65 -27.45
CA GLY A 259 -29.96 5.71 -27.72
C GLY A 259 -30.30 7.06 -27.06
N GLU A 260 -31.16 7.08 -26.04
CA GLU A 260 -31.59 8.31 -25.35
C GLU A 260 -30.45 8.96 -24.53
N PHE A 261 -29.43 8.19 -24.14
CA PHE A 261 -28.20 8.72 -23.53
C PHE A 261 -27.42 9.67 -24.46
N LYS A 262 -27.79 9.75 -25.75
CA LYS A 262 -27.26 10.72 -26.71
C LYS A 262 -27.91 12.10 -26.58
N SER A 263 -29.12 12.19 -26.05
CA SER A 263 -29.87 13.46 -25.93
C SER A 263 -30.09 13.87 -24.47
N VAL A 264 -30.01 12.95 -23.52
CA VAL A 264 -30.23 13.18 -22.09
C VAL A 264 -28.92 13.00 -21.32
N SER A 265 -28.53 14.04 -20.57
CA SER A 265 -27.36 14.01 -19.69
C SER A 265 -27.58 13.14 -18.44
N LEU A 266 -26.48 12.67 -17.84
CA LEU A 266 -26.55 11.92 -16.58
C LEU A 266 -27.21 12.71 -15.45
N GLU A 267 -27.04 14.05 -15.42
CA GLU A 267 -27.71 14.92 -14.44
C GLU A 267 -29.22 14.99 -14.67
N GLU A 268 -29.68 15.00 -15.92
CA GLU A 268 -31.12 14.94 -16.24
C GLU A 268 -31.71 13.58 -15.87
N ILE A 269 -31.03 12.48 -16.19
CA ILE A 269 -31.41 11.12 -15.78
C ILE A 269 -31.50 11.04 -14.24
N ARG A 270 -30.50 11.59 -13.54
CA ARG A 270 -30.48 11.64 -12.07
C ARG A 270 -31.70 12.38 -11.51
N ARG A 271 -32.07 13.52 -12.10
CA ARG A 271 -33.26 14.30 -11.71
C ARG A 271 -34.55 13.55 -12.04
N GLN A 272 -34.65 12.95 -13.22
CA GLN A 272 -35.81 12.19 -13.70
C GLN A 272 -36.14 11.02 -12.75
N PHE A 273 -35.14 10.26 -12.34
CA PHE A 273 -35.31 9.11 -11.44
C PHE A 273 -35.17 9.45 -9.95
N ARG A 274 -34.99 10.73 -9.60
CA ARG A 274 -34.79 11.23 -8.23
C ARG A 274 -33.69 10.46 -7.47
N LEU A 275 -32.55 10.23 -8.14
CA LEU A 275 -31.41 9.50 -7.59
C LEU A 275 -30.37 10.45 -7.00
N SER A 276 -29.60 9.95 -6.03
CA SER A 276 -28.29 10.54 -5.71
C SER A 276 -27.27 10.15 -6.78
N ARG A 277 -26.15 10.88 -6.86
CA ARG A 277 -25.07 10.58 -7.80
C ARG A 277 -24.52 9.16 -7.61
N ASP A 278 -24.20 8.78 -6.36
CA ASP A 278 -23.76 7.43 -6.00
C ASP A 278 -24.74 6.34 -6.44
N ARG A 279 -26.05 6.60 -6.35
CA ARG A 279 -27.07 5.62 -6.77
C ARG A 279 -27.13 5.47 -8.29
N LEU A 280 -27.03 6.56 -9.04
CA LEU A 280 -27.00 6.47 -10.51
C LEU A 280 -25.72 5.75 -10.98
N GLU A 281 -24.56 6.11 -10.42
CA GLU A 281 -23.28 5.47 -10.72
C GLU A 281 -23.33 3.96 -10.39
N LYS A 282 -23.94 3.56 -9.27
CA LYS A 282 -24.18 2.15 -8.91
C LYS A 282 -24.99 1.41 -10.00
N LEU A 283 -26.11 1.98 -10.44
CA LEU A 283 -26.97 1.33 -11.42
C LEU A 283 -26.29 1.20 -12.80
N LEU A 284 -25.55 2.24 -13.22
CA LEU A 284 -24.76 2.19 -14.46
C LEU A 284 -23.61 1.18 -14.36
N SER A 285 -22.89 1.13 -13.23
CA SER A 285 -21.85 0.12 -12.97
C SER A 285 -22.43 -1.29 -13.10
N LEU A 286 -23.61 -1.55 -12.52
CA LEU A 286 -24.27 -2.86 -12.62
C LEU A 286 -24.64 -3.23 -14.06
N LEU A 287 -25.08 -2.28 -14.90
CA LEU A 287 -25.33 -2.54 -16.31
C LEU A 287 -24.03 -2.86 -17.07
N THR A 288 -22.93 -2.19 -16.74
CA THR A 288 -21.62 -2.44 -17.33
C THR A 288 -21.04 -3.79 -16.90
N GLU A 289 -21.12 -4.12 -15.61
CA GLU A 289 -20.70 -5.41 -15.05
C GLU A 289 -21.48 -6.58 -15.65
N ARG A 290 -22.79 -6.40 -15.87
CA ARG A 290 -23.66 -7.38 -16.56
C ARG A 290 -23.44 -7.44 -18.07
N LYS A 291 -22.48 -6.67 -18.60
CA LYS A 291 -22.20 -6.54 -20.04
C LYS A 291 -23.43 -6.11 -20.86
N LYS A 292 -24.41 -5.46 -20.24
CA LYS A 292 -25.59 -4.91 -20.92
C LYS A 292 -25.25 -3.59 -21.60
N VAL A 293 -24.46 -2.78 -20.92
CA VAL A 293 -24.00 -1.47 -21.39
C VAL A 293 -22.48 -1.44 -21.42
N ILE A 294 -21.90 -0.74 -22.37
CA ILE A 294 -20.47 -0.50 -22.50
C ILE A 294 -20.25 0.99 -22.31
N GLN A 295 -19.33 1.35 -21.41
CA GLN A 295 -18.89 2.73 -21.26
C GLN A 295 -17.71 2.98 -22.21
N GLY A 296 -17.96 3.74 -23.27
CA GLY A 296 -16.96 4.18 -24.23
C GLY A 296 -16.20 5.44 -23.78
N PRO A 297 -15.32 5.95 -24.66
CA PRO A 297 -14.59 7.20 -24.44
C PRO A 297 -15.53 8.37 -24.14
N GLU A 298 -15.02 9.36 -23.40
CA GLU A 298 -15.76 10.58 -23.00
C GLU A 298 -17.06 10.34 -22.20
N GLY A 299 -17.23 9.14 -21.62
CA GLY A 299 -18.39 8.81 -20.79
C GLY A 299 -19.65 8.45 -21.61
N LEU A 300 -19.48 8.04 -22.87
CA LEU A 300 -20.56 7.52 -23.71
C LEU A 300 -21.05 6.16 -23.19
N PHE A 301 -22.35 5.99 -22.97
CA PHE A 301 -22.96 4.71 -22.62
C PHE A 301 -23.66 4.10 -23.84
N ILE A 302 -23.27 2.88 -24.21
CA ILE A 302 -23.72 2.19 -25.42
C ILE A 302 -24.30 0.84 -25.03
N HIS A 303 -25.49 0.50 -25.50
CA HIS A 303 -26.05 -0.82 -25.26
C HIS A 303 -25.29 -1.87 -26.09
N SER A 304 -24.89 -2.98 -25.47
CA SER A 304 -24.16 -4.10 -26.09
C SER A 304 -24.80 -4.58 -27.40
N LEU A 305 -26.08 -4.94 -27.36
CA LEU A 305 -26.82 -5.38 -28.57
C LEU A 305 -26.83 -4.34 -29.70
N TRP A 306 -26.87 -3.05 -29.38
CA TRP A 306 -26.81 -2.01 -30.41
C TRP A 306 -25.40 -1.84 -30.96
N LEU A 307 -24.37 -2.04 -30.12
CA LEU A 307 -22.99 -2.09 -30.58
C LEU A 307 -22.77 -3.27 -31.52
N ASP A 308 -23.30 -4.45 -31.19
CA ASP A 308 -23.21 -5.63 -32.04
C ASP A 308 -23.85 -5.37 -33.42
N ASP A 309 -25.06 -4.78 -33.47
CA ASP A 309 -25.70 -4.35 -34.73
C ASP A 309 -24.82 -3.37 -35.52
N VAL A 310 -24.21 -2.38 -34.85
CA VAL A 310 -23.31 -1.42 -35.51
C VAL A 310 -22.07 -2.13 -36.07
N VAL A 311 -21.47 -3.06 -35.32
CA VAL A 311 -20.31 -3.84 -35.76
C VAL A 311 -20.65 -4.67 -36.99
N ASP A 312 -21.79 -5.36 -36.98
CA ASP A 312 -22.26 -6.16 -38.10
C ASP A 312 -22.51 -5.30 -39.33
N ARG A 313 -23.16 -4.15 -39.16
CA ARG A 313 -23.41 -3.19 -40.25
C ARG A 313 -22.14 -2.58 -40.82
N VAL A 314 -21.12 -2.32 -39.99
CA VAL A 314 -19.81 -1.84 -40.45
C VAL A 314 -19.08 -2.93 -41.23
N ARG A 315 -19.07 -4.17 -40.74
CA ARG A 315 -18.44 -5.31 -41.42
C ARG A 315 -19.13 -5.71 -42.72
N ALA A 316 -20.44 -5.47 -42.82
CA ALA A 316 -21.21 -5.70 -44.04
C ALA A 316 -21.00 -4.63 -45.13
N LEU A 317 -20.26 -3.56 -44.86
CA LEU A 317 -19.91 -2.60 -45.91
C LEU A 317 -18.97 -3.25 -46.93
N GLU A 318 -19.37 -3.28 -48.20
CA GLU A 318 -18.54 -3.76 -49.32
C GLU A 318 -17.41 -2.76 -49.68
N LYS A 319 -16.72 -2.21 -48.68
CA LYS A 319 -15.63 -1.23 -48.82
C LYS A 319 -14.54 -1.54 -47.79
N LYS A 320 -13.28 -1.24 -48.13
CA LYS A 320 -12.14 -1.38 -47.22
C LYS A 320 -11.95 -0.20 -46.27
N GLU A 321 -12.48 0.97 -46.65
CA GLU A 321 -12.31 2.21 -45.90
C GLU A 321 -13.66 2.93 -45.76
N MET A 322 -13.84 3.60 -44.62
CA MET A 322 -15.04 4.36 -44.26
C MET A 322 -14.66 5.73 -43.70
N THR A 323 -15.30 6.78 -44.20
CA THR A 323 -15.17 8.15 -43.67
C THR A 323 -16.06 8.35 -42.44
N VAL A 324 -15.77 9.37 -41.63
CA VAL A 324 -16.65 9.77 -40.51
C VAL A 324 -18.04 10.16 -41.00
N ALA A 325 -18.16 10.73 -42.21
CA ALA A 325 -19.45 11.11 -42.78
C ALA A 325 -20.32 9.88 -43.13
N GLU A 326 -19.72 8.85 -43.74
CA GLU A 326 -20.38 7.58 -44.03
C GLU A 326 -20.80 6.86 -42.74
N PHE A 327 -19.93 6.83 -41.73
CA PHE A 327 -20.29 6.23 -40.44
C PHE A 327 -21.47 6.95 -39.77
N LYS A 328 -21.54 8.28 -39.87
CA LYS A 328 -22.69 9.05 -39.38
C LYS A 328 -23.96 8.73 -40.15
N ALA A 329 -23.87 8.56 -41.47
CA ALA A 329 -25.01 8.16 -42.29
C ALA A 329 -25.50 6.75 -41.93
N LEU A 330 -24.58 5.83 -41.66
CA LEU A 330 -24.87 4.47 -41.20
C LEU A 330 -25.59 4.50 -39.84
N THR A 331 -25.02 5.19 -38.86
CA THR A 331 -25.47 5.09 -37.46
C THR A 331 -26.53 6.13 -37.07
N GLY A 332 -26.78 7.13 -37.91
CA GLY A 332 -27.63 8.28 -37.61
C GLY A 332 -27.06 9.20 -36.52
N LEU A 333 -25.77 9.06 -36.16
CA LEU A 333 -25.17 9.77 -35.04
C LEU A 333 -24.73 11.20 -35.40
N SER A 334 -24.81 12.08 -34.40
CA SER A 334 -24.12 13.38 -34.47
C SER A 334 -22.60 13.18 -34.35
N ARG A 335 -21.81 14.19 -34.76
CA ARG A 335 -20.34 14.12 -34.70
C ARG A 335 -19.83 13.86 -33.28
N LYS A 336 -20.50 14.42 -32.27
CA LYS A 336 -20.19 14.27 -30.84
C LYS A 336 -20.21 12.80 -30.40
N TYR A 337 -21.08 11.96 -30.98
CA TYR A 337 -21.22 10.56 -30.60
C TYR A 337 -20.57 9.60 -31.59
N ALA A 338 -20.47 9.98 -32.86
CA ALA A 338 -19.84 9.19 -33.90
C ALA A 338 -18.34 9.00 -33.65
N ILE A 339 -17.63 10.05 -33.22
CA ILE A 339 -16.17 9.98 -33.02
C ILE A 339 -15.81 9.04 -31.84
N PRO A 340 -16.39 9.19 -30.63
CA PRO A 340 -16.11 8.28 -29.52
C PRO A 340 -16.47 6.82 -29.81
N LEU A 341 -17.57 6.57 -30.54
CA LEU A 341 -17.94 5.22 -30.93
C LEU A 341 -16.94 4.62 -31.92
N LEU A 342 -16.47 5.40 -32.89
CA LEU A 342 -15.43 4.95 -33.80
C LEU A 342 -14.10 4.66 -33.08
N GLU A 343 -13.74 5.45 -32.06
CA GLU A 343 -12.58 5.17 -31.22
C GLU A 343 -12.75 3.87 -30.41
N LEU A 344 -13.96 3.59 -29.95
CA LEU A 344 -14.28 2.30 -29.33
C LEU A 344 -14.13 1.14 -30.32
N LEU A 345 -14.61 1.28 -31.56
CA LEU A 345 -14.41 0.27 -32.62
C LEU A 345 -12.93 0.08 -32.97
N ASP A 346 -12.14 1.15 -32.93
CA ASP A 346 -10.69 1.11 -33.12
C ASP A 346 -10.02 0.31 -31.98
N GLN A 347 -10.44 0.51 -30.72
CA GLN A 347 -9.97 -0.25 -29.56
C GLN A 347 -10.38 -1.73 -29.60
N MET A 348 -11.56 -2.03 -30.15
CA MET A 348 -12.06 -3.39 -30.32
C MET A 348 -11.44 -4.13 -31.52
N GLY A 349 -10.63 -3.44 -32.34
CA GLY A 349 -10.02 -4.02 -33.54
C GLY A 349 -11.03 -4.29 -34.66
N VAL A 350 -12.18 -3.61 -34.65
CA VAL A 350 -13.17 -3.66 -35.75
C VAL A 350 -12.78 -2.68 -36.86
N THR A 351 -12.16 -1.56 -36.50
CA THR A 351 -11.63 -0.57 -37.44
C THR A 351 -10.22 -0.14 -37.06
N ARG A 352 -9.54 0.55 -37.97
CA ARG A 352 -8.25 1.21 -37.70
C ARG A 352 -8.22 2.59 -38.32
N ARG A 353 -7.91 3.61 -37.51
CA ARG A 353 -7.79 4.99 -37.98
C ARG A 353 -6.57 5.16 -38.91
N ARG A 354 -6.82 5.67 -40.13
CA ARG A 354 -5.80 6.00 -41.13
C ARG A 354 -6.06 7.40 -41.69
N GLY A 355 -5.45 8.41 -41.09
CA GLY A 355 -5.67 9.81 -41.47
C GLY A 355 -7.13 10.26 -41.24
N SER A 356 -7.83 10.63 -42.31
CA SER A 356 -9.23 11.06 -42.31
C SER A 356 -10.26 9.94 -42.47
N VAL A 357 -9.80 8.71 -42.74
CA VAL A 357 -10.63 7.52 -42.92
C VAL A 357 -10.34 6.46 -41.86
N ARG A 358 -11.19 5.44 -41.81
CA ARG A 358 -10.98 4.22 -41.03
C ARG A 358 -10.98 3.01 -41.94
N GLU A 359 -9.94 2.22 -41.85
CA GLU A 359 -9.85 0.89 -42.45
C GLU A 359 -10.76 -0.06 -41.66
N ILE A 360 -11.54 -0.89 -42.36
CA ILE A 360 -12.40 -1.92 -41.77
C ILE A 360 -11.59 -3.22 -41.70
N LEU A 361 -11.51 -3.85 -40.52
CA LEU A 361 -10.63 -5.00 -40.24
C LEU A 361 -11.36 -6.35 -40.26
#